data_AF-A0A919XYW9-F1
#
_entry.id   AF-A0A919XYW9-F1
#
_cell.length_a   1.000
_cell.length_b   1.000
_cell.length_c   1.000
_cell.angle_alpha   90.00
_cell.angle_beta   90.00
_cell.angle_gamma   90.00
#
_symmetry.space_group_name_H-M   'P 1'
#
loop_
_entity.id
_entity.type
_entity.pdbx_description
1 polymer ?
#
loop_
_entity_poly.entity_id
_entity_poly.type
_entity_poly.pdbx_seq_one_letter_code
_entity_poly.pdbx_strand_id
1 'polypeptide(L)'
;MKPRYFEGTALYSITKRKRSVHIKANSIEEAKEQLLIDGYLEPINIEAVPLEVPSERQLEYARGVGISFPDDIDGYDLSALLSRYEKNDKYDPDPGLVDFADARNIEYSPYIGKKSMYNKVFDALELRDKIAFFTFCVYRYLSDDRHSNLDTSPLKEKFYSFADSQLKNSSFINSMNKYTGESLRYFGKMVIENEGDWETEVYGGSTTTIAYKQTAEYLSSEFGLSKTKTARLPAQKTSTPNDQPRSYAHSSTHHYSDHRASSNDTDDIQSTHRYGKKVNWIGIAILIILCVILIKVLMS
;
A
#
# COMPACT_ATOMS: atom_id res chain seq x y z
N MET A 1 1.84 1.52 -9.62
CA MET A 1 1.54 0.72 -10.84
C MET A 1 1.82 -0.78 -10.65
N LYS A 2 1.09 -1.69 -11.32
CA LYS A 2 1.29 -3.16 -11.19
C LYS A 2 2.43 -3.66 -12.10
N PRO A 3 3.28 -4.62 -11.67
CA PRO A 3 4.26 -5.26 -12.56
C PRO A 3 3.60 -5.88 -13.79
N ARG A 4 4.20 -5.66 -14.95
CA ARG A 4 3.88 -6.37 -16.20
C ARG A 4 5.16 -6.88 -16.84
N TYR A 5 5.10 -8.12 -17.30
CA TYR A 5 6.22 -8.80 -17.95
C TYR A 5 5.83 -9.15 -19.36
N PHE A 6 6.81 -9.07 -20.25
CA PHE A 6 6.69 -9.46 -21.65
C PHE A 6 7.79 -10.46 -21.97
N GLU A 7 7.43 -11.49 -22.72
CA GLU A 7 8.38 -12.51 -23.13
C GLU A 7 8.26 -12.82 -24.62
N GLY A 8 9.33 -13.37 -25.17
CA GLY A 8 9.34 -13.76 -26.57
C GLY A 8 10.75 -13.87 -27.09
N THR A 9 10.96 -13.47 -28.34
CA THR A 9 12.24 -13.63 -29.03
C THR A 9 12.61 -12.45 -29.92
N ALA A 10 13.89 -12.07 -29.89
CA ALA A 10 14.44 -10.99 -30.71
C ALA A 10 15.87 -11.31 -31.19
N LEU A 11 16.31 -10.70 -32.29
CA LEU A 11 17.65 -10.86 -32.82
C LEU A 11 18.62 -9.91 -32.11
N TYR A 12 19.68 -10.43 -31.49
CA TYR A 12 20.68 -9.57 -30.83
C TYR A 12 21.72 -9.04 -31.80
N SER A 13 21.93 -7.71 -31.81
CA SER A 13 22.75 -7.02 -32.80
C SER A 13 24.21 -7.48 -32.84
N ILE A 14 24.81 -7.77 -31.68
CA ILE A 14 26.22 -8.16 -31.56
C ILE A 14 26.43 -9.59 -32.06
N THR A 15 25.66 -10.55 -31.54
CA THR A 15 25.89 -11.96 -31.84
C THR A 15 25.16 -12.46 -33.08
N LYS A 16 24.27 -11.65 -33.66
CA LYS A 16 23.38 -12.05 -34.78
C LYS A 16 22.61 -13.34 -34.52
N ARG A 17 22.30 -13.62 -33.25
CA ARG A 17 21.56 -14.80 -32.81
C ARG A 17 20.24 -14.38 -32.22
N LYS A 18 19.19 -15.15 -32.51
CA LYS A 18 17.89 -15.01 -31.88
C LYS A 18 18.02 -15.43 -30.41
N ARG A 19 17.50 -14.61 -29.50
CA ARG A 19 17.51 -14.87 -28.06
C ARG A 19 16.09 -14.79 -27.53
N SER A 20 15.81 -15.59 -26.51
CA SER A 20 14.64 -15.39 -25.68
C SER A 20 14.84 -14.14 -24.83
N VAL A 21 13.80 -13.33 -24.72
CA VAL A 21 13.78 -12.11 -23.92
C VAL A 21 12.67 -12.22 -22.89
N HIS A 22 12.92 -11.69 -21.71
CA HIS A 22 11.96 -11.53 -20.65
C HIS A 22 12.20 -10.16 -20.04
N ILE A 23 11.23 -9.25 -20.20
CA ILE A 23 11.41 -7.84 -19.89
C ILE A 23 10.21 -7.30 -19.14
N LYS A 24 10.47 -6.45 -18.16
CA LYS A 24 9.45 -5.71 -17.44
C LYS A 24 9.21 -4.36 -18.12
N ALA A 25 7.96 -4.03 -18.40
CA ALA A 25 7.52 -2.75 -18.96
C ALA A 25 6.02 -2.56 -18.70
N ASN A 26 5.45 -1.40 -19.02
CA ASN A 26 4.02 -1.14 -18.79
C ASN A 26 3.16 -1.45 -20.01
N SER A 27 3.77 -1.40 -21.20
CA SER A 27 3.15 -1.78 -22.47
C SER A 27 4.12 -2.56 -23.37
N ILE A 28 3.58 -3.16 -24.43
CA ILE A 28 4.37 -3.86 -25.46
C ILE A 28 5.31 -2.88 -26.18
N GLU A 29 4.85 -1.66 -26.41
CA GLU A 29 5.60 -0.60 -27.08
C GLU A 29 6.82 -0.19 -26.25
N GLU A 30 6.64 0.05 -24.95
CA GLU A 30 7.74 0.36 -24.03
C GLU A 30 8.73 -0.81 -23.93
N ALA A 31 8.23 -2.06 -23.85
CA ALA A 31 9.08 -3.24 -23.87
C ALA A 31 9.93 -3.33 -25.15
N LYS A 32 9.34 -3.05 -26.32
CA LYS A 32 10.07 -3.05 -27.59
C LYS A 32 11.11 -1.94 -27.64
N GLU A 33 10.76 -0.73 -27.21
CA GLU A 33 11.70 0.41 -27.18
C GLU A 33 12.91 0.10 -26.29
N GLN A 34 12.69 -0.45 -25.10
CA GLN A 34 13.77 -0.85 -24.21
C GLN A 34 14.64 -1.96 -24.82
N LEU A 35 14.04 -2.96 -25.49
CA LEU A 35 14.81 -3.99 -26.18
C LEU A 35 15.66 -3.42 -27.33
N LEU A 36 15.17 -2.42 -28.06
CA LEU A 36 15.98 -1.73 -29.09
C LEU A 36 17.18 -1.01 -28.47
N ILE A 37 16.98 -0.31 -27.36
CA ILE A 37 18.04 0.36 -26.59
C ILE A 37 19.07 -0.66 -26.09
N ASP A 38 18.61 -1.83 -25.65
CA ASP A 38 19.46 -2.93 -25.19
C ASP A 38 20.21 -3.64 -26.34
N GLY A 39 20.00 -3.22 -27.58
CA GLY A 39 20.73 -3.69 -28.77
C GLY A 39 20.08 -4.87 -29.47
N TYR A 40 18.78 -5.10 -29.28
CA TYR A 40 17.99 -6.01 -30.11
C TYR A 40 17.56 -5.34 -31.43
N LEU A 41 17.26 -6.16 -32.43
CA LEU A 41 16.88 -5.72 -33.77
C LEU A 41 15.45 -6.18 -34.10
N GLU A 42 14.74 -5.36 -34.87
CA GLU A 42 13.47 -5.75 -35.48
C GLU A 42 13.64 -6.93 -36.45
N PRO A 43 12.62 -7.81 -36.58
CA PRO A 43 11.35 -7.81 -35.85
C PRO A 43 11.48 -8.35 -34.41
N ILE A 44 10.96 -7.59 -33.44
CA ILE A 44 10.84 -8.01 -32.02
C ILE A 44 9.49 -8.67 -31.81
N ASN A 45 9.51 -9.98 -31.53
CA ASN A 45 8.30 -10.77 -31.27
C ASN A 45 8.17 -11.01 -29.78
N ILE A 46 7.34 -10.23 -29.10
CA ILE A 46 7.05 -10.38 -27.67
C ILE A 46 5.55 -10.36 -27.42
N GLU A 47 5.13 -11.04 -26.36
CA GLU A 47 3.75 -11.09 -25.88
C GLU A 47 3.71 -10.82 -24.37
N ALA A 48 2.55 -10.37 -23.87
CA ALA A 48 2.37 -10.16 -22.45
C ALA A 48 2.33 -11.50 -21.72
N VAL A 49 3.14 -11.65 -20.67
CA VAL A 49 3.05 -12.79 -19.77
C VAL A 49 1.70 -12.70 -19.04
N PRO A 50 0.85 -13.74 -19.12
CA PRO A 50 -0.42 -13.73 -18.40
C PRO A 50 -0.20 -13.52 -16.91
N LEU A 51 -1.08 -12.73 -16.30
CA LEU A 51 -1.07 -12.55 -14.85
C LEU A 51 -1.40 -13.88 -14.17
N GLU A 52 -0.70 -14.18 -13.08
CA GLU A 52 -0.95 -15.39 -12.30
C GLU A 52 -2.36 -15.34 -11.72
N VAL A 53 -3.15 -16.38 -11.98
CA VAL A 53 -4.48 -16.52 -11.38
C VAL A 53 -4.35 -16.82 -9.89
N PRO A 54 -5.29 -16.37 -9.04
CA PRO A 54 -5.23 -16.70 -7.62
C PRO A 54 -5.39 -18.20 -7.39
N SER A 55 -4.69 -18.72 -6.37
CA SER A 55 -4.88 -20.11 -5.96
C SER A 55 -6.27 -20.33 -5.35
N GLU A 56 -6.82 -21.54 -5.47
CA GLU A 56 -8.14 -21.87 -4.89
C GLU A 56 -8.18 -21.60 -3.38
N ARG A 57 -7.07 -21.86 -2.67
CA ARG A 57 -6.94 -21.56 -1.24
C ARG A 57 -7.10 -20.07 -0.93
N GLN A 58 -6.57 -19.19 -1.77
CA GLN A 58 -6.73 -17.75 -1.58
C GLN A 58 -8.17 -17.32 -1.84
N LEU A 59 -8.82 -17.89 -2.87
CA LEU A 59 -10.22 -17.61 -3.20
C LEU A 59 -11.17 -18.07 -2.08
N GLU A 60 -11.01 -19.31 -1.62
CA GLU A 60 -11.76 -19.86 -0.49
C GLU A 60 -11.57 -19.03 0.77
N TYR A 61 -10.32 -18.68 1.08
CA TYR A 61 -10.01 -17.87 2.27
C TYR A 61 -10.64 -16.48 2.17
N ALA A 62 -10.46 -15.78 1.05
CA ALA A 62 -11.04 -14.46 0.81
C ALA A 62 -12.56 -14.46 0.93
N ARG A 63 -13.25 -15.44 0.33
CA ARG A 63 -14.70 -15.63 0.48
C ARG A 63 -15.08 -15.93 1.93
N GLY A 64 -14.31 -16.78 2.61
CA GLY A 64 -14.55 -17.18 4.00
C GLY A 64 -14.43 -16.03 4.99
N VAL A 65 -13.55 -15.06 4.74
CA VAL A 65 -13.43 -13.83 5.54
C VAL A 65 -14.30 -12.67 5.04
N GLY A 66 -15.11 -12.89 3.99
CA GLY A 66 -16.07 -11.94 3.47
C GLY A 66 -15.47 -10.81 2.61
N ILE A 67 -14.29 -11.00 2.03
CA ILE A 67 -13.71 -10.03 1.09
C ILE A 67 -14.41 -10.15 -0.27
N SER A 68 -14.90 -9.02 -0.77
CA SER A 68 -15.42 -8.90 -2.14
C SER A 68 -14.29 -8.52 -3.11
N PHE A 69 -14.27 -9.16 -4.27
CA PHE A 69 -13.29 -8.95 -5.33
C PHE A 69 -13.92 -9.20 -6.72
N PRO A 70 -13.38 -8.63 -7.80
CA PRO A 70 -13.84 -8.92 -9.17
C PRO A 70 -13.60 -10.38 -9.59
N ASP A 71 -14.41 -10.89 -10.51
CA ASP A 71 -14.30 -12.27 -11.00
C ASP A 71 -12.98 -12.53 -11.76
N ASP A 72 -12.40 -11.50 -12.36
CA ASP A 72 -11.15 -11.53 -13.12
C ASP A 72 -9.92 -11.12 -12.29
N ILE A 73 -10.04 -11.07 -10.95
CA ILE A 73 -8.92 -10.71 -10.08
C ILE A 73 -7.75 -11.70 -10.24
N ASP A 74 -6.54 -11.17 -10.31
CA ASP A 74 -5.32 -11.98 -10.32
C ASP A 74 -4.77 -12.22 -8.91
N GLY A 75 -3.83 -13.16 -8.80
CA GLY A 75 -3.26 -13.60 -7.53
C GLY A 75 -2.49 -12.50 -6.79
N TYR A 76 -1.88 -11.54 -7.48
CA TYR A 76 -1.15 -10.44 -6.85
C TYR A 76 -2.11 -9.47 -6.16
N ASP A 77 -3.19 -9.12 -6.85
CA ASP A 77 -4.23 -8.23 -6.32
C ASP A 77 -5.05 -8.87 -5.21
N LEU A 78 -5.39 -10.16 -5.34
CA LEU A 78 -6.06 -10.88 -4.25
C LEU A 78 -5.16 -10.99 -3.02
N SER A 79 -3.84 -11.20 -3.21
CA SER A 79 -2.88 -11.20 -2.10
C SER A 79 -2.80 -9.86 -1.39
N ALA A 80 -2.94 -8.74 -2.11
CA ALA A 80 -2.98 -7.41 -1.53
C ALA A 80 -4.25 -7.20 -0.68
N LEU A 81 -5.42 -7.62 -1.17
CA LEU A 81 -6.68 -7.60 -0.41
C LEU A 81 -6.60 -8.44 0.87
N LEU A 82 -6.07 -9.67 0.77
CA LEU A 82 -5.87 -10.55 1.92
C LEU A 82 -4.92 -9.93 2.95
N SER A 83 -3.76 -9.43 2.50
CA SER A 83 -2.80 -8.74 3.36
C SER A 83 -3.43 -7.53 4.05
N ARG A 84 -4.28 -6.80 3.34
CA ARG A 84 -4.98 -5.62 3.86
C ARG A 84 -5.93 -6.01 4.99
N TYR A 85 -6.67 -7.10 4.82
CA TYR A 85 -7.54 -7.67 5.85
C TYR A 85 -6.75 -8.16 7.07
N GLU A 86 -5.76 -9.03 6.86
CA GLU A 86 -4.96 -9.64 7.94
C GLU A 86 -4.23 -8.60 8.80
N LYS A 87 -3.71 -7.54 8.19
CA LYS A 87 -2.97 -6.48 8.89
C LYS A 87 -3.85 -5.36 9.43
N ASN A 88 -5.17 -5.49 9.32
CA ASN A 88 -6.14 -4.45 9.67
C ASN A 88 -5.74 -3.09 9.05
N ASP A 89 -5.35 -3.12 7.77
CA ASP A 89 -4.85 -1.98 6.99
C ASP A 89 -6.00 -1.31 6.22
N LYS A 90 -7.01 -0.88 6.97
CA LYS A 90 -8.33 -0.50 6.45
C LYS A 90 -8.32 0.72 5.53
N TYR A 91 -7.36 1.62 5.70
CA TYR A 91 -7.35 2.90 5.01
C TYR A 91 -6.61 2.83 3.67
N ASP A 92 -7.10 3.59 2.70
CA ASP A 92 -6.39 3.79 1.44
C ASP A 92 -5.12 4.63 1.66
N PRO A 93 -4.09 4.44 0.81
CA PRO A 93 -2.93 5.30 0.79
C PRO A 93 -3.30 6.76 0.51
N ASP A 94 -2.44 7.67 0.96
CA ASP A 94 -2.60 9.09 0.64
C ASP A 94 -2.32 9.32 -0.86
N PRO A 95 -3.17 10.07 -1.60
CA PRO A 95 -2.97 10.31 -3.03
C PRO A 95 -1.57 10.82 -3.39
N GLY A 96 -0.98 11.72 -2.60
CA GLY A 96 0.37 12.20 -2.93
C GLY A 96 1.46 11.14 -2.74
N LEU A 97 1.24 10.14 -1.88
CA LEU A 97 2.15 8.99 -1.78
C LEU A 97 1.97 8.03 -2.97
N VAL A 98 0.74 7.90 -3.48
CA VAL A 98 0.43 7.16 -4.72
C VAL A 98 1.16 7.82 -5.90
N ASP A 99 0.99 9.14 -6.06
CA ASP A 99 1.67 9.92 -7.12
C ASP A 99 3.20 9.81 -7.02
N PHE A 100 3.75 9.84 -5.80
CA PHE A 100 5.18 9.64 -5.58
C PHE A 100 5.65 8.25 -6.02
N ALA A 101 4.87 7.21 -5.69
CA ALA A 101 5.17 5.84 -6.07
C ALA A 101 5.10 5.66 -7.60
N ASP A 102 4.07 6.19 -8.26
CA ASP A 102 3.92 6.11 -9.71
C ASP A 102 5.03 6.90 -10.44
N ALA A 103 5.36 8.11 -9.99
CA ALA A 103 6.45 8.91 -10.57
C ALA A 103 7.83 8.23 -10.47
N ARG A 104 7.98 7.29 -9.52
CA ARG A 104 9.21 6.51 -9.31
C ARG A 104 9.12 5.07 -9.80
N ASN A 105 8.07 4.73 -10.56
CA ASN A 105 7.84 3.37 -11.06
C ASN A 105 7.85 2.30 -9.96
N ILE A 106 7.41 2.65 -8.75
CA ILE A 106 7.30 1.73 -7.62
C ILE A 106 6.05 0.89 -7.81
N GLU A 107 6.23 -0.42 -7.65
CA GLU A 107 5.19 -1.39 -7.90
C GLU A 107 4.27 -1.63 -6.71
N TYR A 108 2.97 -1.60 -6.97
CA TYR A 108 1.94 -1.92 -5.99
C TYR A 108 0.63 -2.32 -6.66
N SER A 109 -0.20 -3.05 -5.89
CA SER A 109 -1.56 -3.40 -6.26
C SER A 109 -2.50 -2.20 -6.05
N PRO A 110 -3.50 -1.95 -6.93
CA PRO A 110 -4.52 -0.94 -6.67
C PRO A 110 -5.33 -1.19 -5.38
N TYR A 111 -5.31 -2.42 -4.85
CA TYR A 111 -5.97 -2.78 -3.61
C TYR A 111 -5.12 -2.60 -2.35
N ILE A 112 -3.88 -2.11 -2.49
CA ILE A 112 -2.93 -1.96 -1.39
C ILE A 112 -3.47 -1.04 -0.28
N GLY A 113 -3.28 -1.43 0.98
CA GLY A 113 -3.59 -0.59 2.13
C GLY A 113 -2.52 0.46 2.42
N LYS A 114 -2.88 1.45 3.23
CA LYS A 114 -2.02 2.57 3.62
C LYS A 114 -0.69 2.14 4.23
N LYS A 115 -0.69 1.24 5.22
CA LYS A 115 0.55 0.76 5.87
C LYS A 115 1.45 0.06 4.85
N SER A 116 0.85 -0.80 4.04
CA SER A 116 1.56 -1.59 3.04
C SER A 116 2.16 -0.71 1.94
N MET A 117 1.50 0.37 1.55
CA MET A 117 2.05 1.34 0.60
C MET A 117 3.34 2.00 1.13
N TYR A 118 3.36 2.40 2.40
CA TYR A 118 4.59 2.96 2.98
C TYR A 118 5.74 1.94 2.97
N ASN A 119 5.47 0.65 3.23
CA ASN A 119 6.48 -0.40 3.12
C ASN A 119 6.99 -0.50 1.67
N LYS A 120 6.10 -0.58 0.68
CA LYS A 120 6.48 -0.63 -0.74
C LYS A 120 7.36 0.53 -1.16
N VAL A 121 6.95 1.75 -0.79
CA VAL A 121 7.73 2.95 -1.09
C VAL A 121 9.08 2.88 -0.40
N PHE A 122 9.11 2.69 0.92
CA PHE A 122 10.36 2.74 1.67
C PHE A 122 11.33 1.65 1.20
N ASP A 123 10.87 0.42 1.00
CA ASP A 123 11.73 -0.71 0.63
C ASP A 123 12.37 -0.52 -0.75
N ALA A 124 11.62 0.05 -1.71
CA ALA A 124 12.06 0.23 -3.10
C ALA A 124 13.05 1.39 -3.31
N LEU A 125 13.16 2.33 -2.37
CA LEU A 125 14.05 3.49 -2.54
C LEU A 125 15.52 3.12 -2.37
N GLU A 126 16.33 3.64 -3.29
CA GLU A 126 17.79 3.70 -3.20
C GLU A 126 18.23 4.52 -1.98
N LEU A 127 19.44 4.26 -1.47
CA LEU A 127 19.88 4.77 -0.17
C LEU A 127 19.68 6.29 0.02
N ARG A 128 20.08 7.11 -0.96
CA ARG A 128 19.94 8.57 -0.89
C ARG A 128 18.47 8.99 -0.75
N ASP A 129 17.61 8.43 -1.59
CA ASP A 129 16.18 8.73 -1.58
C ASP A 129 15.48 8.19 -0.35
N LYS A 130 15.91 7.01 0.13
CA LYS A 130 15.43 6.38 1.35
C LYS A 130 15.70 7.26 2.57
N ILE A 131 16.89 7.86 2.66
CA ILE A 131 17.22 8.82 3.73
C ILE A 131 16.36 10.08 3.59
N ALA A 132 16.24 10.66 2.38
CA ALA A 132 15.43 11.86 2.17
C ALA A 132 13.95 11.62 2.52
N PHE A 133 13.40 10.47 2.14
CA PHE A 133 12.04 10.05 2.48
C PHE A 133 11.85 9.85 3.99
N PHE A 134 12.81 9.22 4.66
CA PHE A 134 12.82 9.11 6.12
C PHE A 134 12.78 10.50 6.78
N THR A 135 13.64 11.42 6.34
CA THR A 135 13.70 12.80 6.85
C THR A 135 12.38 13.54 6.62
N PHE A 136 11.78 13.40 5.45
CA PHE A 136 10.47 13.94 5.14
C PHE A 136 9.38 13.40 6.07
N CYS A 137 9.36 12.10 6.35
CA CYS A 137 8.41 11.52 7.31
C CYS A 137 8.59 12.07 8.73
N VAL A 138 9.83 12.21 9.22
CA VAL A 138 10.10 12.81 10.54
C VAL A 138 9.66 14.27 10.56
N TYR A 139 9.96 15.03 9.50
CA TYR A 139 9.55 16.43 9.37
C TYR A 139 8.03 16.58 9.43
N ARG A 140 7.27 15.80 8.65
CA ARG A 140 5.80 15.82 8.69
C ARG A 140 5.24 15.54 10.07
N TYR A 141 5.83 14.56 10.75
CA TYR A 141 5.43 14.22 12.11
C TYR A 141 5.65 15.40 13.09
N LEU A 142 6.82 16.04 13.05
CA LEU A 142 7.19 17.13 13.96
C LEU A 142 6.48 18.45 13.66
N SER A 143 6.24 18.76 12.38
CA SER A 143 5.60 20.01 11.94
C SER A 143 4.07 19.94 11.83
N ASP A 144 3.49 18.74 11.89
CA ASP A 144 2.10 18.45 11.48
C ASP A 144 1.80 18.74 10.00
N ASP A 145 2.84 18.83 9.15
CA ASP A 145 2.67 18.98 7.71
C ASP A 145 1.97 17.75 7.09
N ARG A 146 0.89 18.03 6.35
CA ARG A 146 0.05 17.03 5.69
C ARG A 146 0.54 16.68 4.28
N HIS A 147 1.51 17.41 3.73
CA HIS A 147 2.09 17.14 2.42
C HIS A 147 2.59 15.70 2.35
N SER A 148 2.16 14.93 1.34
CA SER A 148 2.35 13.47 1.31
C SER A 148 3.31 12.99 0.23
N ASN A 149 3.73 13.87 -0.67
CA ASN A 149 4.64 13.58 -1.77
C ASN A 149 5.99 14.28 -1.55
N LEU A 150 7.07 13.51 -1.34
CA LEU A 150 8.41 14.07 -1.16
C LEU A 150 8.86 14.90 -2.37
N ASP A 151 8.55 14.45 -3.59
CA ASP A 151 9.05 15.06 -4.81
C ASP A 151 8.44 16.43 -5.13
N THR A 152 7.25 16.71 -4.58
CA THR A 152 6.58 18.01 -4.73
C THR A 152 6.66 18.87 -3.47
N SER A 153 7.36 18.42 -2.43
CA SER A 153 7.53 19.20 -1.21
C SER A 153 8.37 20.45 -1.50
N PRO A 154 7.96 21.64 -1.00
CA PRO A 154 8.78 22.85 -1.14
C PRO A 154 10.13 22.76 -0.40
N LEU A 155 10.27 21.78 0.51
CA LEU A 155 11.48 21.53 1.29
C LEU A 155 12.30 20.35 0.78
N LYS A 156 11.96 19.79 -0.40
CA LYS A 156 12.64 18.64 -1.01
C LYS A 156 14.18 18.76 -0.95
N GLU A 157 14.73 19.89 -1.39
CA GLU A 157 16.17 20.10 -1.43
C GLU A 157 16.84 20.05 -0.05
N LYS A 158 16.13 20.45 1.01
CA LYS A 158 16.63 20.37 2.38
C LYS A 158 16.72 18.92 2.85
N PHE A 159 15.70 18.11 2.57
CA PHE A 159 15.72 16.69 2.89
C PHE A 159 16.85 15.95 2.17
N TYR A 160 17.06 16.28 0.89
CA TYR A 160 18.16 15.73 0.11
C TYR A 160 19.54 16.20 0.55
N SER A 161 19.69 17.46 0.92
CA SER A 161 20.94 17.97 1.49
C SER A 161 21.32 17.23 2.79
N PHE A 162 20.34 16.93 3.64
CA PHE A 162 20.59 16.10 4.82
C PHE A 162 20.94 14.66 4.42
N ALA A 163 20.22 14.06 3.45
CA ALA A 163 20.53 12.73 2.96
C ALA A 163 21.98 12.60 2.48
N ASP A 164 22.45 13.57 1.70
CA ASP A 164 23.83 13.63 1.22
C ASP A 164 24.86 13.67 2.35
N SER A 165 24.56 14.39 3.44
CA SER A 165 25.41 14.42 4.63
C SER A 165 25.51 13.06 5.36
N GLN A 166 24.50 12.20 5.22
CA GLN A 166 24.41 10.92 5.93
C GLN A 166 24.83 9.70 5.09
N LEU A 167 25.11 9.85 3.80
CA LEU A 167 25.45 8.73 2.89
C LEU A 167 26.63 7.87 3.36
N LYS A 168 27.56 8.44 4.13
CA LYS A 168 28.74 7.73 4.67
C LYS A 168 28.62 7.40 6.17
N ASN A 169 27.52 7.79 6.82
CA ASN A 169 27.31 7.56 8.24
C ASN A 169 26.66 6.18 8.46
N SER A 170 27.49 5.14 8.58
CA SER A 170 27.02 3.76 8.76
C SER A 170 26.17 3.57 10.01
N SER A 171 26.45 4.29 11.11
CA SER A 171 25.63 4.24 12.32
C SER A 171 24.22 4.78 12.10
N PHE A 172 24.09 5.90 11.37
CA PHE A 172 22.80 6.43 10.96
C PHE A 172 22.06 5.43 10.05
N ILE A 173 22.71 4.96 8.99
CA ILE A 173 22.09 4.07 7.99
C ILE A 173 21.62 2.77 8.63
N ASN A 174 22.46 2.13 9.45
CA ASN A 174 22.10 0.92 10.19
C ASN A 174 20.96 1.15 11.17
N SER A 175 20.87 2.35 11.74
CA SER A 175 19.78 2.74 12.63
C SER A 175 18.47 3.00 11.86
N MET A 176 18.54 3.60 10.68
CA MET A 176 17.40 3.91 9.81
C MET A 176 16.80 2.64 9.19
N ASN A 177 17.65 1.69 8.78
CA ASN A 177 17.20 0.43 8.18
C ASN A 177 16.48 -0.52 9.16
N LYS A 178 16.40 -0.16 10.46
CA LYS A 178 15.57 -0.88 11.44
C LYS A 178 14.08 -0.48 11.37
N TYR A 179 13.75 0.59 10.66
CA TYR A 179 12.37 1.02 10.49
C TYR A 179 11.74 0.25 9.33
N THR A 180 10.48 -0.10 9.50
CA THR A 180 9.60 -0.47 8.39
C THR A 180 8.94 0.78 7.84
N GLY A 181 8.57 0.80 6.57
CA GLY A 181 7.85 1.93 5.99
C GLY A 181 6.58 2.28 6.77
N GLU A 182 5.79 1.29 7.19
CA GLU A 182 4.54 1.50 7.93
C GLU A 182 4.75 2.22 9.27
N SER A 183 5.94 2.07 9.86
CA SER A 183 6.31 2.74 11.11
C SER A 183 6.61 4.22 10.88
N LEU A 184 6.89 4.66 9.66
CA LEU A 184 7.20 6.06 9.33
C LEU A 184 5.97 6.96 9.23
N ARG A 185 4.76 6.39 9.36
CA ARG A 185 3.50 7.16 9.35
C ARG A 185 3.38 8.11 10.54
N TYR A 186 3.99 7.76 11.67
CA TYR A 186 4.08 8.57 12.88
C TYR A 186 5.19 8.01 13.78
N PHE A 187 5.67 8.78 14.75
CA PHE A 187 6.76 8.36 15.63
C PHE A 187 6.33 8.35 17.09
N GLY A 188 6.96 7.47 17.87
CA GLY A 188 6.71 7.30 19.29
C GLY A 188 5.36 6.66 19.59
N LYS A 189 4.82 7.02 20.75
CA LYS A 189 3.54 6.54 21.26
C LYS A 189 2.42 7.49 20.81
N MET A 190 1.32 6.91 20.35
CA MET A 190 0.09 7.63 20.05
C MET A 190 -1.04 6.97 20.83
N VAL A 191 -1.89 7.81 21.42
CA VAL A 191 -3.10 7.38 22.11
C VAL A 191 -4.28 7.63 21.18
N ILE A 192 -5.02 6.57 20.88
CA ILE A 192 -6.27 6.62 20.13
C ILE A 192 -7.40 6.48 21.14
N GLU A 193 -8.22 7.51 21.26
CA GLU A 193 -9.48 7.44 22.00
C GLU A 193 -10.49 6.63 21.19
N ASN A 194 -11.14 5.65 21.81
CA ASN A 194 -12.17 4.85 21.17
C ASN A 194 -13.56 5.25 21.68
N GLU A 195 -14.58 4.87 20.91
CA GLU A 195 -15.96 4.97 21.37
C GLU A 195 -16.15 4.08 22.61
N GLY A 196 -16.47 4.71 23.75
CA GLY A 196 -16.64 4.04 25.06
C GLY A 196 -15.58 4.36 26.10
N ASP A 197 -14.87 5.50 26.00
CA ASP A 197 -13.92 6.03 27.01
C ASP A 197 -12.73 5.11 27.34
N TRP A 198 -12.33 4.25 26.41
CA TRP A 198 -11.11 3.45 26.53
C TRP A 198 -10.08 3.86 25.47
N GLU A 199 -8.82 3.90 25.90
CA GLU A 199 -7.70 4.34 25.09
C GLU A 199 -6.94 3.13 24.54
N THR A 200 -6.54 3.19 23.27
CA THR A 200 -5.57 2.26 22.69
C THR A 200 -4.26 2.96 22.47
N GLU A 201 -3.20 2.37 23.01
CA GLU A 201 -1.84 2.81 22.72
C GLU A 201 -1.33 2.11 21.46
N VAL A 202 -0.93 2.91 20.48
CA VAL A 202 -0.26 2.41 19.28
C VAL A 202 1.14 3.02 19.18
N TYR A 203 2.08 2.22 18.68
CA TYR A 203 3.48 2.59 18.55
C TYR A 203 3.83 2.74 17.07
N GLY A 204 4.56 3.80 16.74
CA GLY A 204 5.07 4.07 15.41
C GLY A 204 6.58 3.85 15.37
N GLY A 205 7.25 4.59 14.48
CA GLY A 205 8.71 4.60 14.41
C GLY A 205 9.32 5.03 15.75
N SER A 206 10.37 4.34 16.19
CA SER A 206 11.03 4.67 17.45
C SER A 206 11.60 6.10 17.42
N THR A 207 11.54 6.82 18.54
CA THR A 207 12.14 8.16 18.70
C THR A 207 13.51 8.11 19.39
N THR A 208 13.95 6.91 19.82
CA THR A 208 15.17 6.76 20.62
C THR A 208 16.39 6.39 19.79
N THR A 209 16.20 6.08 18.50
CA THR A 209 17.26 5.63 17.60
C THR A 209 18.20 6.78 17.20
N ILE A 210 19.40 6.42 16.74
CA ILE A 210 20.39 7.38 16.23
C ILE A 210 19.82 8.13 15.03
N ALA A 211 19.19 7.40 14.09
CA ALA A 211 18.62 7.98 12.88
C ALA A 211 17.56 9.02 13.18
N TYR A 212 16.60 8.71 14.07
CA TYR A 212 15.57 9.66 14.46
C TYR A 212 16.18 10.88 15.16
N LYS A 213 17.07 10.68 16.14
CA LYS A 213 17.67 11.78 16.92
C LYS A 213 18.46 12.74 16.04
N GLN A 214 19.30 12.23 15.14
CA GLN A 214 20.09 13.07 14.23
C GLN A 214 19.19 13.82 13.24
N THR A 215 18.15 13.16 12.74
CA THR A 215 17.17 13.80 11.84
C THR A 215 16.38 14.88 12.56
N ALA A 216 15.87 14.61 13.76
CA ALA A 216 15.13 15.58 14.57
C ALA A 216 16.01 16.76 14.98
N GLU A 217 17.30 16.53 15.28
CA GLU A 217 18.28 17.59 15.55
C GLU A 217 18.43 18.50 14.33
N TYR A 218 18.68 17.92 13.15
CA TYR A 218 18.80 18.65 11.89
C TYR A 218 17.55 19.50 11.63
N LEU A 219 16.36 18.89 11.69
CA LEU A 219 15.09 19.58 11.44
C LEU A 219 14.79 20.67 12.48
N SER A 220 15.18 20.46 13.74
CA SER A 220 15.08 21.46 14.79
C SER A 220 15.99 22.66 14.52
N SER A 221 17.23 22.40 14.10
CA SER A 221 18.19 23.46 13.75
C SER A 221 17.81 24.24 12.49
N GLU A 222 17.28 23.55 11.48
CA GLU A 222 16.96 24.13 10.17
C GLU A 222 15.63 24.90 10.18
N PHE A 223 14.64 24.39 10.92
CA PHE A 223 13.25 24.88 10.85
C PHE A 223 12.67 25.35 12.20
N GLY A 224 13.44 25.29 13.29
CA GLY A 224 12.97 25.69 14.62
C GLY A 224 11.93 24.73 15.23
N LEU A 225 11.85 23.49 14.76
CA LEU A 225 10.88 22.50 15.23
C LEU A 225 11.25 21.94 16.61
N SER A 226 10.23 21.57 17.40
CA SER A 226 10.43 20.72 18.57
C SER A 226 10.95 19.34 18.15
N LYS A 227 11.91 18.79 18.89
CA LYS A 227 12.47 17.45 18.63
C LYS A 227 11.53 16.31 19.05
N THR A 228 10.49 16.63 19.82
CA THR A 228 9.50 15.68 20.33
C THR A 228 8.08 16.24 20.15
N LYS A 229 7.12 15.32 20.00
CA LYS A 229 5.69 15.62 19.95
C LYS A 229 4.95 14.64 20.86
N THR A 230 4.08 15.17 21.72
CA THR A 230 3.11 14.35 22.45
C THR A 230 1.84 14.32 21.61
N ALA A 231 1.64 13.27 20.82
CA ALA A 231 0.48 13.17 19.94
C ALA A 231 -0.72 12.56 20.67
N ARG A 232 -1.76 13.36 20.92
CA ARG A 232 -3.13 12.90 21.21
C ARG A 232 -3.96 13.14 19.96
N LEU A 233 -4.59 12.09 19.42
CA LEU A 233 -5.59 12.25 18.38
C LEU A 233 -6.96 12.03 19.01
N PRO A 234 -7.93 12.94 18.78
CA PRO A 234 -9.31 12.69 19.17
C PRO A 234 -9.82 11.44 18.46
N ALA A 235 -10.75 10.74 19.09
CA ALA A 235 -11.43 9.58 18.50
C ALA A 235 -11.81 9.90 17.04
N GLN A 236 -11.30 9.11 16.09
CA GLN A 236 -11.76 9.20 14.72
C GLN A 236 -13.22 8.75 14.76
N LYS A 237 -14.16 9.71 14.65
CA LYS A 237 -15.59 9.42 14.49
C LYS A 237 -15.72 8.29 13.50
N THR A 238 -16.41 7.22 13.89
CA THR A 238 -16.81 6.17 12.99
C THR A 238 -17.67 6.81 11.90
N SER A 239 -17.06 7.28 10.81
CA SER A 239 -17.75 7.26 9.54
C SER A 239 -17.98 5.78 9.30
N THR A 240 -19.23 5.35 9.41
CA THR A 240 -19.69 4.02 9.01
C THR A 240 -18.91 3.64 7.75
N PRO A 241 -18.15 2.53 7.75
CA PRO A 241 -17.65 1.99 6.51
C PRO A 241 -18.91 1.73 5.68
N ASN A 242 -19.08 2.47 4.60
CA ASN A 242 -19.96 1.98 3.57
C ASN A 242 -19.22 0.73 3.06
N ASP A 243 -19.64 -0.46 3.52
CA ASP A 243 -19.17 -1.77 3.07
C ASP A 243 -19.64 -1.99 1.62
N GLN A 244 -19.10 -1.15 0.75
CA GLN A 244 -19.14 -1.18 -0.68
C GLN A 244 -17.71 -0.75 -1.06
N PRO A 245 -16.80 -1.68 -1.42
CA PRO A 245 -15.59 -1.25 -2.11
C PRO A 245 -16.04 -0.37 -3.27
N ARG A 246 -15.46 0.83 -3.39
CA ARG A 246 -15.61 1.63 -4.60
C ARG A 246 -15.30 0.69 -5.76
N SER A 247 -16.25 0.57 -6.69
CA SER A 247 -16.02 -0.01 -8.01
C SER A 247 -14.68 0.53 -8.52
N TYR A 248 -13.67 -0.33 -8.58
CA TYR A 248 -12.36 0.00 -9.13
C TYR A 248 -12.47 0.01 -10.67
N ALA A 249 -13.30 0.89 -11.20
CA ALA A 249 -13.29 1.23 -12.62
C ALA A 249 -12.19 2.27 -12.83
N HIS A 250 -10.94 1.82 -12.94
CA HIS A 250 -9.90 2.67 -13.52
C HIS A 250 -10.06 2.63 -15.03
N SER A 251 -10.76 3.64 -15.55
CA SER A 251 -10.88 3.94 -16.98
C SER A 251 -9.50 4.19 -17.56
N SER A 252 -8.88 3.14 -18.10
CA SER A 252 -7.79 3.27 -19.07
C SER A 252 -8.44 3.59 -20.41
N THR A 253 -8.69 4.87 -20.70
CA THR A 253 -9.07 5.31 -22.04
C THR A 253 -7.88 5.13 -22.98
N HIS A 254 -7.83 3.98 -23.67
CA HIS A 254 -7.19 3.89 -24.97
C HIS A 254 -8.25 3.50 -26.00
N HIS A 255 -8.44 4.43 -26.94
CA HIS A 255 -9.28 4.31 -28.12
C HIS A 255 -8.93 3.03 -28.91
N TYR A 256 -9.89 2.13 -29.04
CA TYR A 256 -9.95 1.21 -30.17
C TYR A 256 -11.36 1.27 -30.74
N SER A 257 -11.47 1.84 -31.94
CA SER A 257 -12.67 1.84 -32.76
C SER A 257 -12.77 0.51 -33.50
N ASP A 258 -13.89 -0.19 -33.38
CA ASP A 258 -14.63 -0.65 -34.58
C ASP A 258 -16.04 -1.21 -34.29
N HIS A 259 -16.94 -0.73 -35.15
CA HIS A 259 -18.27 -1.16 -35.62
C HIS A 259 -19.13 -2.29 -34.98
N ARG A 260 -20.37 -1.86 -34.68
CA ARG A 260 -21.72 -2.34 -35.10
C ARG A 260 -22.59 -3.30 -34.23
N ALA A 261 -23.85 -2.83 -34.12
CA ALA A 261 -25.15 -3.53 -33.94
C ALA A 261 -25.64 -3.69 -32.48
N SER A 262 -26.54 -2.83 -31.98
CA SER A 262 -28.02 -2.80 -32.15
C SER A 262 -28.75 -4.01 -31.54
N SER A 263 -29.37 -3.79 -30.37
CA SER A 263 -30.81 -3.99 -30.14
C SER A 263 -31.18 -3.54 -28.71
N ASN A 264 -32.31 -2.83 -28.62
CA ASN A 264 -32.99 -2.45 -27.40
C ASN A 264 -33.49 -3.69 -26.63
N ASP A 265 -33.62 -3.58 -25.31
CA ASP A 265 -34.91 -3.82 -24.64
C ASP A 265 -34.88 -3.34 -23.18
N THR A 266 -35.88 -2.54 -22.85
CA THR A 266 -36.34 -2.18 -21.50
C THR A 266 -37.05 -3.38 -20.88
N ASP A 267 -36.94 -3.57 -19.56
CA ASP A 267 -38.10 -3.91 -18.72
C ASP A 267 -37.80 -3.90 -17.21
N ASP A 268 -38.89 -3.74 -16.48
CA ASP A 268 -39.10 -3.24 -15.13
C ASP A 268 -38.77 -4.19 -13.95
N ILE A 269 -38.44 -3.54 -12.83
CA ILE A 269 -38.88 -3.76 -11.43
C ILE A 269 -39.10 -5.20 -10.94
N GLN A 270 -38.38 -5.59 -9.86
CA GLN A 270 -39.03 -6.09 -8.64
C GLN A 270 -38.14 -6.04 -7.39
N SER A 271 -38.64 -5.28 -6.41
CA SER A 271 -38.20 -5.26 -5.02
C SER A 271 -38.64 -6.55 -4.30
N THR A 272 -37.75 -7.14 -3.50
CA THR A 272 -38.13 -8.11 -2.46
C THR A 272 -37.32 -7.92 -1.18
N HIS A 273 -37.92 -8.38 -0.09
CA HIS A 273 -37.77 -7.91 1.28
C HIS A 273 -36.47 -8.29 2.00
N ARG A 274 -35.99 -7.36 2.83
CA ARG A 274 -35.06 -7.60 3.94
C ARG A 274 -35.69 -8.49 5.02
N TYR A 275 -35.01 -9.59 5.37
CA TYR A 275 -35.17 -10.26 6.67
C TYR A 275 -33.85 -10.13 7.46
N GLY A 276 -33.79 -9.15 8.36
CA GLY A 276 -32.71 -9.03 9.33
C GLY A 276 -32.96 -9.98 10.50
N LYS A 277 -32.19 -11.06 10.60
CA LYS A 277 -32.12 -11.87 11.83
C LYS A 277 -31.34 -11.09 12.89
N LYS A 278 -32.05 -10.55 13.88
CA LYS A 278 -31.43 -10.02 15.11
C LYS A 278 -30.87 -11.19 15.92
N VAL A 279 -29.55 -11.24 16.07
CA VAL A 279 -28.89 -12.17 16.99
C VAL A 279 -29.18 -11.72 18.41
N ASN A 280 -29.79 -12.60 19.21
CA ASN A 280 -30.15 -12.32 20.60
C ASN A 280 -28.92 -12.49 21.51
N TRP A 281 -28.15 -11.41 21.66
CA TRP A 281 -26.92 -11.35 22.46
C TRP A 281 -27.11 -11.75 23.92
N ILE A 282 -28.33 -11.63 24.46
CA ILE A 282 -28.63 -12.03 25.84
C ILE A 282 -28.50 -13.55 26.02
N GLY A 283 -28.86 -14.35 25.01
CA GLY A 283 -28.72 -15.80 25.06
C GLY A 283 -27.25 -16.27 25.05
N ILE A 284 -26.40 -15.56 24.31
CA ILE A 284 -24.96 -15.85 24.23
C ILE A 284 -24.26 -15.50 25.55
N ALA A 285 -24.64 -14.38 26.17
CA ALA A 285 -24.09 -13.98 27.48
C ALA A 285 -24.43 -15.00 28.59
N ILE A 286 -25.66 -15.53 28.60
CA ILE A 286 -26.07 -16.56 29.58
C ILE A 286 -25.29 -17.86 29.37
N LEU A 287 -25.03 -18.26 28.12
CA LEU A 287 -24.27 -19.47 27.81
C LEU A 287 -22.81 -19.36 28.30
N ILE A 288 -22.18 -18.19 28.12
CA ILE A 288 -20.81 -17.95 28.58
C ILE A 288 -20.72 -17.98 30.10
N ILE A 289 -21.68 -17.38 30.81
CA ILE A 289 -21.72 -17.40 32.28
C ILE A 289 -21.88 -18.83 32.80
N LEU A 290 -22.75 -19.63 32.18
CA LEU A 290 -22.92 -21.04 32.56
C LEU A 290 -21.65 -21.86 32.30
N CYS A 291 -20.94 -21.64 31.19
CA CYS A 291 -19.65 -22.30 30.93
C CYS A 291 -18.58 -21.94 31.96
N VAL A 292 -18.48 -20.68 32.38
CA VAL A 292 -17.49 -20.26 33.40
C VAL A 292 -17.81 -20.87 34.77
N ILE A 293 -19.08 -20.99 35.13
CA ILE A 293 -19.51 -21.65 36.37
C ILE A 293 -19.18 -23.14 36.31
N LEU A 294 -19.45 -23.82 35.19
CA LEU A 294 -19.15 -25.24 35.02
C LEU A 294 -17.64 -25.53 35.12
N ILE A 295 -16.81 -24.67 34.54
CA ILE A 295 -15.34 -24.79 34.60
C ILE A 295 -14.84 -24.60 36.05
N LYS A 296 -15.42 -23.64 36.81
CA LYS A 296 -15.04 -23.46 38.22
C LYS A 296 -15.44 -24.64 39.10
N VAL A 297 -16.58 -25.29 38.83
CA VAL A 297 -17.02 -26.48 39.58
C VAL A 297 -16.15 -27.69 39.26
N LEU A 298 -15.66 -27.83 38.02
CA LEU A 298 -14.75 -28.90 37.62
C LEU A 298 -13.31 -28.74 38.14
N MET A 299 -12.94 -27.53 38.60
CA MET A 299 -11.61 -27.23 39.14
C MET A 299 -11.57 -27.14 40.68
N SER A 300 -12.68 -27.45 41.37
CA SER A 300 -12.77 -27.55 42.82
C SER A 300 -13.06 -28.98 43.27
#